data_AF-A0AAD1QXP8-F1
#
_entry.id   AF-A0AAD1QXP8-F1
#
_cell.length_a   1.000
_cell.length_b   1.000
_cell.length_c   1.000
_cell.angle_alpha   90.00
_cell.angle_beta   90.00
_cell.angle_gamma   90.00
#
_symmetry.space_group_name_H-M   'P 1'
#
loop_
_entity.id
_entity.type
_entity.pdbx_description
1 polymer ?
#
loop_
_entity_poly.entity_id
_entity_poly.type
_entity_poly.pdbx_seq_one_letter_code
_entity_poly.pdbx_strand_id
1 'polypeptide(L)'
;MALSNGCSPVTRVAIFGGTHGNELSGVYLVKHWLNHIGEITRAGMEVTPFITNPRAVEKCVRYIDVDLNRVFDDQHLRKEITPTLPYEVRRAKEIHCRFGPKGSDQAYDVIFDLHNTTSHMGPTLILEDSKDDFVIHMSHYIQNSMAPLQCTVLLLDHPGMKYSTTRSISKHPVGVEIGPQAHGIVRADILDQMRRIVKYALDFIQYFNEGRVFAPCSINAYQVLEKEVYPRDENGDLIACIHSKLQDCDWQELNPGDPIFVTPDGKEIMYKGESTIYPTFINEAAYYEKNHAFTKTQKVTLQAQTLRCSSIQQ
;
A
#
# COMPACT_ATOMS: atom_id res chain seq x y z
N MET A 1 -18.47 12.43 -29.29
CA MET A 1 -18.65 11.68 -28.02
C MET A 1 -17.67 10.54 -28.06
N ALA A 2 -16.58 10.63 -27.29
CA ALA A 2 -15.61 9.53 -27.22
C ALA A 2 -16.31 8.32 -26.57
N LEU A 3 -16.37 7.21 -27.30
CA LEU A 3 -16.88 5.95 -26.79
C LEU A 3 -15.97 5.52 -25.63
N SER A 4 -16.52 5.42 -24.42
CA SER A 4 -15.80 4.88 -23.26
C SER A 4 -15.38 3.45 -23.56
N ASN A 5 -14.07 3.18 -23.54
CA ASN A 5 -13.52 1.83 -23.56
C ASN A 5 -14.01 1.11 -22.29
N GLY A 6 -14.94 0.16 -22.42
CA GLY A 6 -15.38 -0.64 -21.28
C GLY A 6 -14.23 -1.52 -20.78
N CYS A 7 -14.06 -1.62 -19.47
CA CYS A 7 -13.11 -2.55 -18.85
C CYS A 7 -13.77 -3.92 -18.69
N SER A 8 -13.00 -4.99 -18.90
CA SER A 8 -13.45 -6.36 -18.66
C SER A 8 -13.91 -6.54 -17.20
N PRO A 9 -14.84 -7.47 -16.93
CA PRO A 9 -15.22 -7.81 -15.57
C PRO A 9 -14.00 -8.22 -14.73
N VAL A 10 -13.98 -7.82 -13.47
CA VAL A 10 -12.94 -8.19 -12.50
C VAL A 10 -13.37 -9.48 -11.83
N THR A 11 -12.70 -10.58 -12.13
CA THR A 11 -13.13 -11.92 -11.70
C THR A 11 -12.18 -12.54 -10.67
N ARG A 12 -10.89 -12.19 -10.72
CA ARG A 12 -9.86 -12.78 -9.86
C ARG A 12 -9.25 -11.72 -8.95
N VAL A 13 -9.61 -11.80 -7.67
CA VAL A 13 -9.14 -10.87 -6.64
C VAL A 13 -8.35 -11.65 -5.60
N ALA A 14 -7.18 -11.15 -5.21
CA ALA A 14 -6.46 -11.67 -4.05
C ALA A 14 -6.36 -10.64 -2.93
N ILE A 15 -6.40 -11.13 -1.69
CA ILE A 15 -6.18 -10.33 -0.49
C ILE A 15 -4.95 -10.89 0.21
N PHE A 16 -3.85 -10.17 0.14
CA PHE A 16 -2.57 -10.54 0.72
C PHE A 16 -2.43 -9.99 2.12
N GLY A 17 -2.02 -10.87 3.04
CA GLY A 17 -1.72 -10.52 4.42
C GLY A 17 -0.39 -11.12 4.84
N GLY A 18 0.33 -10.41 5.70
CA GLY A 18 1.63 -10.88 6.17
C GLY A 18 2.71 -10.85 5.09
N THR A 19 2.68 -9.84 4.21
CA THR A 19 3.83 -9.54 3.34
C THR A 19 5.04 -9.17 4.20
N HIS A 20 4.78 -8.39 5.25
CA HIS A 20 5.65 -8.29 6.42
C HIS A 20 5.02 -9.05 7.58
N GLY A 21 5.77 -9.99 8.18
CA GLY A 21 5.20 -10.97 9.12
C GLY A 21 4.79 -10.42 10.49
N ASN A 22 5.24 -9.21 10.83
CA ASN A 22 4.93 -8.53 12.09
C ASN A 22 3.82 -7.47 11.97
N GLU A 23 3.26 -7.24 10.78
CA GLU A 23 2.13 -6.33 10.56
C GLU A 23 0.80 -7.11 10.71
N LEU A 24 0.30 -7.16 11.96
CA LEU A 24 -0.61 -8.23 12.37
C LEU A 24 -2.06 -8.09 11.90
N SER A 25 -2.53 -6.91 11.48
CA SER A 25 -3.94 -6.75 11.07
C SER A 25 -4.23 -7.54 9.80
N GLY A 26 -3.36 -7.42 8.79
CA GLY A 26 -3.47 -8.20 7.55
C GLY A 26 -3.30 -9.70 7.78
N VAL A 27 -2.35 -10.09 8.65
CA VAL A 27 -2.15 -11.50 9.05
C VAL A 27 -3.41 -12.08 9.68
N TYR A 28 -4.01 -11.36 10.64
CA TYR A 28 -5.16 -11.84 11.40
C TYR A 28 -6.40 -11.96 10.51
N LEU A 29 -6.71 -10.93 9.71
CA LEU A 29 -7.85 -10.92 8.80
C LEU A 29 -7.75 -12.03 7.75
N VAL A 30 -6.58 -12.20 7.12
CA VAL A 30 -6.39 -13.24 6.11
C VAL A 30 -6.50 -14.65 6.73
N LYS A 31 -5.90 -14.89 7.90
CA LYS A 31 -6.08 -16.17 8.62
C LYS A 31 -7.55 -16.42 8.98
N HIS A 32 -8.29 -15.38 9.35
CA HIS A 32 -9.72 -15.49 9.61
C HIS A 32 -10.49 -15.88 8.34
N TRP A 33 -10.29 -15.18 7.22
CA TRP A 33 -11.01 -15.42 5.96
C TRP A 33 -10.63 -16.72 5.26
N LEU A 34 -9.42 -17.26 5.48
CA LEU A 34 -9.05 -18.61 5.05
C LEU A 34 -9.97 -19.69 5.65
N ASN A 35 -10.53 -19.44 6.84
CA ASN A 35 -11.46 -20.36 7.52
C ASN A 35 -12.92 -19.90 7.40
N HIS A 36 -13.17 -18.61 7.15
CA HIS A 36 -14.50 -17.99 7.13
C HIS A 36 -14.64 -17.03 5.94
N ILE A 37 -14.80 -17.58 4.74
CA ILE A 37 -14.79 -16.81 3.48
C ILE A 37 -16.03 -15.91 3.28
N GLY A 38 -17.10 -16.14 4.05
CA GLY A 38 -18.42 -15.53 3.80
C GLY A 38 -18.40 -14.00 3.76
N GLU A 39 -17.57 -13.36 4.57
CA GLU A 39 -17.48 -11.89 4.61
C GLU A 39 -16.94 -11.28 3.30
N ILE A 40 -15.97 -11.94 2.67
CA ILE A 40 -15.28 -11.47 1.47
C ILE A 40 -15.85 -12.09 0.19
N THR A 41 -16.89 -12.92 0.30
CA THR A 41 -17.55 -13.53 -0.86
C THR A 41 -18.42 -12.51 -1.57
N ARG A 42 -18.30 -12.42 -2.90
CA ARG A 42 -19.14 -11.60 -3.78
C ARG A 42 -19.56 -12.44 -5.00
N ALA A 43 -20.74 -12.19 -5.54
CA ALA A 43 -21.23 -12.95 -6.70
C ALA A 43 -20.36 -12.68 -7.93
N GLY A 44 -20.02 -13.74 -8.68
CA GLY A 44 -19.24 -13.64 -9.92
C GLY A 44 -17.75 -13.28 -9.72
N MET A 45 -17.23 -13.35 -8.49
CA MET A 45 -15.85 -13.01 -8.16
C MET A 45 -15.20 -14.11 -7.32
N GLU A 46 -14.02 -14.55 -7.76
CA GLU A 46 -13.14 -15.41 -6.98
C GLU A 46 -12.25 -14.53 -6.10
N VAL A 47 -12.52 -14.52 -4.79
CA VAL A 47 -11.71 -13.79 -3.81
C VAL A 47 -10.82 -14.75 -3.03
N THR A 48 -9.51 -14.62 -3.20
CA THR A 48 -8.50 -15.51 -2.59
C THR A 48 -7.73 -14.79 -1.47
N PRO A 49 -8.03 -15.05 -0.18
CA PRO A 49 -7.17 -14.62 0.92
C PRO A 49 -5.87 -15.45 0.92
N PHE A 50 -4.71 -14.82 1.13
CA PHE A 50 -3.42 -15.50 1.05
C PHE A 50 -2.35 -14.92 1.96
N ILE A 51 -1.65 -15.78 2.72
CA ILE A 51 -0.49 -15.39 3.51
C ILE A 51 0.77 -15.41 2.64
N THR A 52 1.36 -14.23 2.41
CA THR A 52 2.47 -14.05 1.48
C THR A 52 3.82 -14.41 2.09
N ASN A 53 4.10 -14.10 3.36
CA ASN A 53 5.34 -14.50 4.04
C ASN A 53 5.07 -15.39 5.28
N PRO A 54 4.72 -16.67 5.10
CA PRO A 54 4.35 -17.53 6.22
C PRO A 54 5.47 -17.72 7.25
N ARG A 55 6.75 -17.76 6.82
CA ARG A 55 7.89 -17.91 7.76
C ARG A 55 8.10 -16.67 8.62
N ALA A 56 8.01 -15.47 8.02
CA ALA A 56 8.13 -14.24 8.79
C ALA A 56 6.94 -14.08 9.74
N VAL A 57 5.73 -14.46 9.31
CA VAL A 57 4.52 -14.47 10.15
C VAL A 57 4.67 -15.40 11.36
N GLU A 58 5.18 -16.62 11.15
CA GLU A 58 5.40 -17.60 12.23
C GLU A 58 6.36 -17.08 13.30
N LYS A 59 7.39 -16.32 12.87
CA LYS A 59 8.37 -15.70 13.77
C LYS A 59 7.98 -14.32 14.27
N CYS A 60 6.86 -13.75 13.82
CA CYS A 60 6.45 -12.37 14.08
C CYS A 60 7.58 -11.35 13.78
N VAL A 61 8.26 -11.52 12.64
CA VAL A 61 9.31 -10.61 12.16
C VAL A 61 8.91 -10.01 10.82
N ARG A 62 9.54 -8.90 10.42
CA ARG A 62 9.24 -8.25 9.14
C ARG A 62 9.52 -9.18 7.95
N TYR A 63 10.72 -9.77 7.91
CA TYR A 63 11.15 -10.72 6.89
C TYR A 63 12.21 -11.69 7.48
N ILE A 64 12.57 -12.73 6.73
CA ILE A 64 13.60 -13.72 7.09
C ILE A 64 14.97 -13.29 6.57
N ASP A 65 15.12 -13.15 5.25
CA ASP A 65 16.42 -12.85 4.63
C ASP A 65 16.44 -11.44 4.01
N VAL A 66 15.41 -11.08 3.25
CA VAL A 66 15.27 -9.74 2.62
C VAL A 66 13.82 -9.29 2.61
N ASP A 67 13.56 -8.01 2.45
CA ASP A 67 12.21 -7.46 2.37
C ASP A 67 11.44 -8.03 1.15
N LEU A 68 10.38 -8.81 1.41
CA LEU A 68 9.56 -9.45 0.37
C LEU A 68 8.96 -8.41 -0.60
N ASN A 69 8.60 -7.24 -0.08
CA ASN A 69 7.96 -6.18 -0.85
C ASN A 69 8.96 -5.35 -1.69
N ARG A 70 10.18 -5.89 -1.92
CA ARG A 70 11.25 -5.26 -2.71
C ARG A 70 11.84 -6.19 -3.78
N VAL A 71 11.31 -7.40 -3.97
CA VAL A 71 11.90 -8.44 -4.83
C VAL A 71 10.98 -8.93 -5.96
N PHE A 72 10.02 -8.10 -6.39
CA PHE A 72 9.10 -8.38 -7.52
C PHE A 72 9.48 -7.66 -8.83
N ASP A 73 10.74 -7.27 -8.98
CA ASP A 73 11.29 -6.84 -10.27
C ASP A 73 11.75 -8.03 -11.13
N ASP A 74 11.91 -7.80 -12.44
CA ASP A 74 12.33 -8.82 -13.40
C ASP A 74 13.66 -9.49 -13.04
N GLN A 75 14.61 -8.74 -12.46
CA GLN A 75 15.92 -9.29 -12.09
C GLN A 75 15.76 -10.35 -11.00
N HIS A 76 14.93 -10.10 -9.99
CA HIS A 76 14.66 -11.07 -8.93
C HIS A 76 13.80 -12.25 -9.40
N LEU A 77 12.75 -11.99 -10.17
CA LEU A 77 11.81 -13.03 -10.60
C LEU A 77 12.44 -14.03 -11.59
N ARG A 78 13.45 -13.60 -12.36
CA ARG A 78 14.15 -14.46 -13.33
C ARG A 78 15.39 -15.18 -12.77
N LYS A 79 15.84 -14.87 -11.54
CA LYS A 79 17.00 -15.55 -10.92
C LYS A 79 16.77 -17.06 -10.83
N GLU A 80 17.79 -17.86 -11.15
CA GLU A 80 17.73 -19.31 -10.97
C GLU A 80 17.59 -19.70 -9.50
N ILE A 81 16.88 -20.81 -9.22
CA ILE A 81 16.68 -21.27 -7.85
C ILE A 81 17.95 -22.01 -7.40
N THR A 82 18.66 -21.42 -6.44
CA THR A 82 19.82 -22.03 -5.78
C THR A 82 19.57 -22.20 -4.28
N PRO A 83 20.29 -23.09 -3.58
CA PRO A 83 20.15 -23.25 -2.12
C PRO A 83 20.46 -22.00 -1.30
N THR A 84 21.28 -21.09 -1.84
CA THR A 84 21.69 -19.83 -1.20
C THR A 84 20.76 -18.67 -1.52
N LEU A 85 19.76 -18.87 -2.38
CA LEU A 85 18.82 -17.82 -2.76
C LEU A 85 17.97 -17.40 -1.54
N PRO A 86 17.87 -16.08 -1.25
CA PRO A 86 17.06 -15.60 -0.13
C PRO A 86 15.65 -16.18 -0.18
N TYR A 87 15.14 -16.54 0.99
CA TYR A 87 13.82 -17.12 1.14
C TYR A 87 12.75 -16.26 0.48
N GLU A 88 12.74 -14.95 0.71
CA GLU A 88 11.76 -14.04 0.10
C GLU A 88 11.86 -13.98 -1.42
N VAL A 89 13.04 -14.15 -2.02
CA VAL A 89 13.16 -14.20 -3.49
C VAL A 89 12.55 -15.49 -4.04
N ARG A 90 12.77 -16.64 -3.38
CA ARG A 90 12.08 -17.90 -3.73
C ARG A 90 10.57 -17.76 -3.58
N ARG A 91 10.14 -17.15 -2.47
CA ARG A 91 8.72 -16.92 -2.18
C ARG A 91 8.07 -15.97 -3.19
N ALA A 92 8.76 -14.92 -3.62
CA ALA A 92 8.28 -14.01 -4.66
C ALA A 92 8.05 -14.74 -5.98
N LYS A 93 8.92 -15.69 -6.35
CA LYS A 93 8.71 -16.53 -7.54
C LYS A 93 7.48 -17.43 -7.42
N GLU A 94 7.26 -18.05 -6.26
CA GLU A 94 6.05 -18.85 -6.01
C GLU A 94 4.77 -18.00 -6.12
N ILE A 95 4.78 -16.81 -5.51
CA ILE A 95 3.66 -15.86 -5.57
C ILE A 95 3.42 -15.42 -7.01
N HIS A 96 4.48 -15.04 -7.73
CA HIS A 96 4.40 -14.63 -9.12
C HIS A 96 3.86 -15.74 -10.04
N CYS A 97 4.26 -17.00 -9.84
CA CYS A 97 3.70 -18.13 -10.59
C CYS A 97 2.21 -18.38 -10.27
N ARG A 98 1.77 -18.10 -9.05
CA ARG A 98 0.39 -18.35 -8.62
C ARG A 98 -0.58 -17.22 -8.97
N PHE A 99 -0.14 -15.98 -8.83
CA PHE A 99 -1.00 -14.79 -8.93
C PHE A 99 -0.66 -13.87 -10.12
N GLY A 100 0.49 -14.08 -10.77
CA GLY A 100 0.85 -13.45 -12.04
C GLY A 100 0.59 -14.40 -13.21
N PRO A 101 1.46 -14.43 -14.23
CA PRO A 101 2.69 -13.62 -14.38
C PRO A 101 2.43 -12.12 -14.51
N LYS A 102 3.29 -11.30 -13.93
CA LYS A 102 3.22 -9.83 -13.99
C LYS A 102 3.19 -9.34 -15.44
N GLY A 103 2.26 -8.44 -15.74
CA GLY A 103 2.09 -7.88 -17.10
C GLY A 103 1.46 -8.84 -18.13
N SER A 104 0.90 -9.97 -17.70
CA SER A 104 0.19 -10.91 -18.58
C SER A 104 -1.33 -10.89 -18.35
N ASP A 105 -2.09 -11.35 -19.33
CA ASP A 105 -3.55 -11.49 -19.23
C ASP A 105 -3.99 -12.48 -18.14
N GLN A 106 -3.09 -13.41 -17.76
CA GLN A 106 -3.30 -14.41 -16.72
C GLN A 106 -3.08 -13.87 -15.30
N ALA A 107 -2.51 -12.67 -15.15
CA ALA A 107 -2.38 -12.03 -13.85
C ALA A 107 -3.75 -11.88 -13.18
N TYR A 108 -3.76 -11.94 -11.85
CA TYR A 108 -4.94 -11.53 -11.08
C TYR A 108 -5.33 -10.12 -11.45
N ASP A 109 -6.64 -9.88 -11.48
CA ASP A 109 -7.18 -8.59 -11.89
C ASP A 109 -6.87 -7.54 -10.81
N VAL A 110 -7.11 -7.88 -9.54
CA VAL A 110 -6.84 -6.98 -8.40
C VAL A 110 -6.10 -7.74 -7.29
N ILE A 111 -5.09 -7.11 -6.71
CA ILE A 111 -4.48 -7.56 -5.45
C ILE A 111 -4.54 -6.42 -4.43
N PHE A 112 -5.21 -6.71 -3.31
CA PHE A 112 -5.15 -5.90 -2.10
C PHE A 112 -4.05 -6.44 -1.20
N ASP A 113 -2.97 -5.68 -1.01
CA ASP A 113 -1.88 -6.07 -0.11
C ASP A 113 -1.96 -5.23 1.16
N LEU A 114 -2.21 -5.92 2.29
CA LEU A 114 -2.55 -5.33 3.57
C LEU A 114 -1.28 -5.09 4.42
N HIS A 115 -1.05 -3.84 4.81
CA HIS A 115 0.10 -3.40 5.59
C HIS A 115 -0.34 -2.66 6.85
N ASN A 116 0.57 -2.61 7.83
CA ASN A 116 0.47 -1.71 8.96
C ASN A 116 1.73 -0.87 9.08
N THR A 117 1.56 0.35 9.58
CA THR A 117 2.65 1.28 9.86
C THR A 117 2.60 1.75 11.31
N THR A 118 3.76 2.03 11.89
CA THR A 118 3.85 2.68 13.20
C THR A 118 3.54 4.18 13.12
N SER A 119 3.55 4.77 11.92
CA SER A 119 3.28 6.18 11.67
C SER A 119 1.80 6.53 11.81
N HIS A 120 1.49 7.80 12.10
CA HIS A 120 0.12 8.27 12.36
C HIS A 120 -0.65 8.54 11.06
N MET A 121 -0.60 7.61 10.11
CA MET A 121 -1.14 7.83 8.78
C MET A 121 -2.68 7.67 8.69
N GLY A 122 -3.29 6.94 9.62
CA GLY A 122 -4.69 6.53 9.49
C GLY A 122 -4.93 5.61 8.27
N PRO A 123 -6.20 5.40 7.88
CA PRO A 123 -6.56 4.64 6.68
C PRO A 123 -5.94 5.23 5.42
N THR A 124 -5.11 4.46 4.73
CA THR A 124 -4.39 4.91 3.52
C THR A 124 -4.50 3.88 2.40
N LEU A 125 -4.85 4.34 1.21
CA LEU A 125 -4.74 3.57 -0.03
C LEU A 125 -3.47 3.97 -0.77
N ILE A 126 -2.69 2.99 -1.23
CA ILE A 126 -1.44 3.22 -1.96
C ILE A 126 -1.63 2.78 -3.41
N LEU A 127 -1.55 3.74 -4.33
CA LEU A 127 -1.71 3.53 -5.77
C LEU A 127 -0.34 3.60 -6.47
N GLU A 128 -0.18 2.86 -7.56
CA GLU A 128 1.08 2.80 -8.33
C GLU A 128 0.98 3.44 -9.72
N ASP A 129 -0.23 3.81 -10.18
CA ASP A 129 -0.47 4.42 -11.48
C ASP A 129 -1.51 5.55 -11.36
N SER A 130 -1.15 6.76 -11.78
CA SER A 130 -2.04 7.93 -11.80
C SER A 130 -3.11 7.88 -12.89
N LYS A 131 -3.05 6.91 -13.80
CA LYS A 131 -3.93 6.76 -14.97
C LYS A 131 -4.85 5.55 -14.89
N ASP A 132 -4.83 4.82 -13.77
CA ASP A 132 -5.72 3.70 -13.54
C ASP A 132 -7.10 4.20 -13.11
N ASP A 133 -7.96 4.50 -14.11
CA ASP A 133 -9.33 4.95 -13.90
C ASP A 133 -10.10 4.03 -12.94
N PHE A 134 -9.89 2.71 -13.02
CA PHE A 134 -10.58 1.73 -12.18
C PHE A 134 -10.24 1.90 -10.71
N VAL A 135 -8.94 1.99 -10.39
CA VAL A 135 -8.47 2.12 -9.01
C VAL A 135 -8.76 3.52 -8.45
N ILE A 136 -8.77 4.56 -9.29
CA ILE A 136 -9.21 5.91 -8.88
C ILE A 136 -10.69 5.91 -8.49
N HIS A 137 -11.57 5.30 -9.30
CA HIS A 137 -12.99 5.14 -8.96
C HIS A 137 -13.21 4.34 -7.68
N MET A 138 -12.47 3.24 -7.52
CA MET A 138 -12.51 2.43 -6.30
C MET A 138 -12.10 3.25 -5.08
N SER A 139 -11.02 4.02 -5.19
CA SER A 139 -10.54 4.90 -4.12
C SER A 139 -11.57 5.97 -3.76
N HIS A 140 -12.19 6.60 -4.77
CA HIS A 140 -13.27 7.56 -4.57
C HIS A 140 -14.47 6.93 -3.83
N TYR A 141 -14.89 5.73 -4.23
CA TYR A 141 -15.96 4.99 -3.58
C TYR A 141 -15.64 4.66 -2.11
N ILE A 142 -14.41 4.18 -1.83
CA ILE A 142 -13.95 3.86 -0.48
C ILE A 142 -13.92 5.11 0.39
N GLN A 143 -13.38 6.23 -0.11
CA GLN A 143 -13.35 7.50 0.62
C GLN A 143 -14.74 7.96 1.04
N ASN A 144 -15.70 7.93 0.11
CA ASN A 144 -17.09 8.29 0.40
C ASN A 144 -17.75 7.32 1.39
N SER A 145 -17.43 6.02 1.32
CA SER A 145 -18.00 4.98 2.19
C SER A 145 -17.40 4.97 3.61
N MET A 146 -16.16 5.45 3.75
CA MET A 146 -15.46 5.57 5.03
C MET A 146 -15.83 6.85 5.80
N ALA A 147 -16.38 7.87 5.12
CA ALA A 147 -16.75 9.15 5.70
C ALA A 147 -17.64 8.99 6.96
N PRO A 148 -17.41 9.77 8.03
CA PRO A 148 -16.49 10.92 8.09
C PRO A 148 -15.03 10.57 8.38
N LEU A 149 -14.67 9.29 8.53
CA LEU A 149 -13.27 8.90 8.71
C LEU A 149 -12.51 9.08 7.39
N GLN A 150 -11.46 9.90 7.42
CA GLN A 150 -10.66 10.18 6.24
C GLN A 150 -9.87 8.95 5.81
N CYS A 151 -9.92 8.63 4.51
CA CYS A 151 -9.06 7.64 3.88
C CYS A 151 -8.16 8.33 2.86
N THR A 152 -6.87 8.43 3.16
CA THR A 152 -5.90 9.17 2.36
C THR A 152 -5.40 8.33 1.20
N VAL A 153 -5.02 8.97 0.09
CA VAL A 153 -4.43 8.28 -1.07
C VAL A 153 -2.98 8.70 -1.22
N LEU A 154 -2.07 7.74 -1.17
CA LEU A 154 -0.65 7.89 -1.48
C LEU A 154 -0.38 7.38 -2.88
N LEU A 155 0.31 8.18 -3.71
CA LEU A 155 0.61 7.84 -5.09
C LEU A 155 2.11 7.59 -5.27
N LEU A 156 2.45 6.37 -5.68
CA LEU A 156 3.79 5.88 -6.00
C LEU A 156 4.03 5.92 -7.52
N ASP A 157 3.74 7.05 -8.17
CA ASP A 157 3.91 7.24 -9.62
C ASP A 157 4.96 8.33 -9.87
N HIS A 158 6.22 7.99 -9.62
CA HIS A 158 7.35 8.88 -9.85
C HIS A 158 8.28 8.27 -10.90
N PRO A 159 8.55 8.94 -12.04
CA PRO A 159 9.30 8.36 -13.18
C PRO A 159 10.70 7.83 -12.82
N GLY A 160 11.33 8.42 -11.80
CA GLY A 160 12.66 8.01 -11.32
C GLY A 160 12.65 6.86 -10.30
N MET A 161 11.49 6.43 -9.80
CA MET A 161 11.39 5.38 -8.79
C MET A 161 10.73 4.12 -9.37
N LYS A 162 11.45 2.99 -9.30
CA LYS A 162 10.90 1.68 -9.66
C LYS A 162 10.50 0.94 -8.40
N TYR A 163 9.21 0.63 -8.29
CA TYR A 163 8.66 -0.14 -7.17
C TYR A 163 8.54 -1.62 -7.56
N SER A 164 9.06 -2.50 -6.70
CA SER A 164 9.08 -3.95 -6.88
C SER A 164 8.24 -4.64 -5.81
N THR A 165 6.99 -4.21 -5.69
CA THR A 165 6.06 -4.60 -4.62
C THR A 165 5.36 -5.92 -4.88
N THR A 166 4.91 -6.61 -3.82
CA THR A 166 4.20 -7.89 -3.90
C THR A 166 2.91 -7.79 -4.73
N ARG A 167 2.17 -6.69 -4.58
CA ARG A 167 0.93 -6.42 -5.33
C ARG A 167 1.15 -6.08 -6.79
N SER A 168 2.33 -5.58 -7.20
CA SER A 168 2.60 -5.15 -8.59
C SER A 168 2.50 -6.26 -9.65
N ILE A 169 2.23 -7.49 -9.23
CA ILE A 169 1.96 -8.63 -10.13
C ILE A 169 0.55 -8.59 -10.75
N SER A 170 -0.42 -7.92 -10.12
CA SER A 170 -1.79 -7.80 -10.65
C SER A 170 -1.93 -6.67 -11.66
N LYS A 171 -3.03 -6.69 -12.41
CA LYS A 171 -3.41 -5.61 -13.34
C LYS A 171 -3.71 -4.30 -12.59
N HIS A 172 -4.40 -4.40 -11.46
CA HIS A 172 -4.79 -3.27 -10.61
C HIS A 172 -4.26 -3.45 -9.16
N PRO A 173 -2.99 -3.12 -8.90
CA PRO A 173 -2.40 -3.25 -7.57
C PRO A 173 -2.92 -2.20 -6.59
N VAL A 174 -3.32 -2.61 -5.38
CA VAL A 174 -3.75 -1.70 -4.32
C VAL A 174 -3.08 -2.04 -3.00
N GLY A 175 -2.33 -1.09 -2.43
CA GLY A 175 -1.87 -1.19 -1.04
C GLY A 175 -2.95 -0.66 -0.09
N VAL A 176 -3.24 -1.40 0.98
CA VAL A 176 -4.09 -0.94 2.08
C VAL A 176 -3.21 -0.82 3.32
N GLU A 177 -2.93 0.41 3.73
CA GLU A 177 -2.01 0.75 4.81
C GLU A 177 -2.79 1.42 5.94
N ILE A 178 -2.62 0.94 7.18
CA ILE A 178 -3.29 1.54 8.33
C ILE A 178 -2.36 1.59 9.53
N GLY A 179 -2.18 2.79 10.05
CA GLY A 179 -1.48 3.08 11.29
C GLY A 179 -2.13 4.23 12.08
N PRO A 180 -1.63 4.55 13.27
CA PRO A 180 -0.46 3.93 13.89
C PRO A 180 -0.80 2.60 14.57
N GLN A 181 0.00 1.58 14.29
CA GLN A 181 -0.01 0.32 15.02
C GLN A 181 1.42 -0.15 15.22
N ALA A 182 1.81 -0.40 16.48
CA ALA A 182 3.09 -1.03 16.77
C ALA A 182 3.15 -2.43 16.13
N HIS A 183 4.25 -2.75 15.48
CA HIS A 183 4.49 -4.08 14.91
C HIS A 183 4.42 -5.15 16.00
N GLY A 184 3.87 -6.32 15.67
CA GLY A 184 3.64 -7.41 16.62
C GLY A 184 2.45 -7.20 17.55
N ILE A 185 1.66 -6.13 17.37
CA ILE A 185 0.44 -5.86 18.14
C ILE A 185 -0.77 -5.85 17.22
N VAL A 186 -1.90 -6.39 17.71
CA VAL A 186 -3.22 -6.27 17.07
C VAL A 186 -4.04 -5.25 17.84
N ARG A 187 -4.57 -4.24 17.15
CA ARG A 187 -5.56 -3.32 17.70
C ARG A 187 -6.92 -3.51 17.01
N ALA A 188 -7.98 -3.57 17.81
CA ALA A 188 -9.32 -3.84 17.30
C ALA A 188 -9.84 -2.73 16.37
N ASP A 189 -9.51 -1.47 16.66
CA ASP A 189 -9.89 -0.32 15.84
C ASP A 189 -9.20 -0.32 14.47
N ILE A 190 -7.89 -0.61 14.42
CA ILE A 190 -7.11 -0.74 13.17
C ILE A 190 -7.62 -1.92 12.33
N LEU A 191 -7.91 -3.04 12.99
CA LEU A 191 -8.46 -4.23 12.33
C LEU A 191 -9.82 -3.94 11.70
N ASP A 192 -10.72 -3.24 12.42
CA ASP A 192 -12.03 -2.84 11.88
C ASP A 192 -11.89 -1.90 10.68
N GLN A 193 -11.01 -0.90 10.76
CA GLN A 193 -10.76 0.01 9.63
C GLN A 193 -10.27 -0.74 8.39
N MET A 194 -9.32 -1.68 8.55
CA MET A 194 -8.79 -2.48 7.43
C MET A 194 -9.87 -3.36 6.82
N ARG A 195 -10.65 -4.01 7.67
CA ARG A 195 -11.78 -4.87 7.30
C ARG A 195 -12.84 -4.09 6.53
N ARG A 196 -13.18 -2.87 6.95
CA ARG A 196 -14.12 -1.98 6.26
C ARG A 196 -13.62 -1.55 4.89
N ILE A 197 -12.34 -1.16 4.76
CA ILE A 197 -11.76 -0.80 3.46
C ILE A 197 -11.85 -1.97 2.48
N VAL A 198 -11.43 -3.17 2.89
CA VAL A 198 -11.50 -4.38 2.05
C VAL A 198 -12.95 -4.66 1.65
N LYS A 199 -13.90 -4.57 2.59
CA LYS A 199 -15.33 -4.75 2.31
C LYS A 199 -15.83 -3.77 1.24
N TYR A 200 -15.56 -2.46 1.40
CA TYR A 200 -16.01 -1.45 0.45
C TYR A 200 -15.35 -1.60 -0.92
N ALA A 201 -14.09 -2.03 -0.95
CA ALA A 201 -13.40 -2.34 -2.20
C ALA A 201 -14.08 -3.49 -2.95
N LEU A 202 -14.41 -4.59 -2.25
CA LEU A 202 -15.14 -5.72 -2.84
C LEU A 202 -16.56 -5.34 -3.28
N ASP A 203 -17.26 -4.49 -2.52
CA ASP A 203 -18.58 -3.97 -2.90
C ASP A 203 -18.49 -3.13 -4.19
N PHE A 204 -17.47 -2.26 -4.30
CA PHE A 204 -17.22 -1.49 -5.52
C PHE A 204 -17.03 -2.40 -6.73
N ILE A 205 -16.18 -3.43 -6.60
CA ILE A 205 -15.91 -4.37 -7.70
C ILE A 205 -17.19 -5.11 -8.10
N GLN A 206 -18.00 -5.55 -7.13
CA GLN A 206 -19.29 -6.19 -7.42
C GLN A 206 -20.22 -5.25 -8.20
N TYR A 207 -20.38 -4.00 -7.76
CA TYR A 207 -21.23 -3.04 -8.47
C TYR A 207 -20.73 -2.76 -9.89
N PHE A 208 -19.41 -2.65 -10.07
CA PHE A 208 -18.81 -2.53 -11.40
C PHE A 208 -19.18 -3.74 -12.29
N ASN A 209 -18.99 -4.96 -11.80
CA ASN A 209 -19.32 -6.19 -12.53
C ASN A 209 -20.82 -6.33 -12.84
N GLU A 210 -21.70 -5.82 -11.97
CA GLU A 210 -23.16 -5.77 -12.17
C GLU A 210 -23.58 -4.72 -13.22
N GLY A 211 -22.64 -4.01 -13.82
CA GLY A 211 -22.89 -3.04 -14.88
C GLY A 211 -23.20 -1.63 -14.39
N ARG A 212 -22.96 -1.33 -13.10
CA ARG A 212 -23.08 0.04 -12.60
C ARG A 212 -22.11 0.95 -13.37
N VAL A 213 -22.65 2.02 -13.94
CA VAL A 213 -21.86 3.06 -14.58
C VAL A 213 -21.43 4.08 -13.54
N PHE A 214 -20.13 4.34 -13.47
CA PHE A 214 -19.54 5.35 -12.61
C PHE A 214 -19.24 6.59 -13.45
N ALA A 215 -19.89 7.71 -13.12
CA ALA A 215 -19.63 9.01 -13.75
C ALA A 215 -18.21 9.49 -13.42
N PRO A 216 -17.60 10.37 -14.24
CA PRO A 216 -16.26 10.90 -13.99
C PRO A 216 -16.12 11.45 -12.57
N CYS A 217 -15.00 11.17 -11.93
CA CYS A 217 -14.73 11.60 -10.57
C CYS A 217 -13.30 12.14 -10.42
N SER A 218 -13.04 12.77 -9.28
CA SER A 218 -11.70 13.16 -8.88
C SER A 218 -11.44 12.83 -7.41
N ILE A 219 -10.17 12.60 -7.09
CA ILE A 219 -9.68 12.37 -5.73
C ILE A 219 -8.42 13.20 -5.49
N ASN A 220 -8.24 13.65 -4.25
CA ASN A 220 -6.97 14.20 -3.82
C ASN A 220 -6.03 13.05 -3.42
N ALA A 221 -4.80 13.13 -3.87
CA ALA A 221 -3.74 12.19 -3.54
C ALA A 221 -2.46 12.94 -3.14
N TYR A 222 -1.57 12.22 -2.49
CA TYR A 222 -0.25 12.68 -2.09
C TYR A 222 0.78 11.93 -2.92
N GLN A 223 1.40 12.60 -3.89
CA GLN A 223 2.41 12.00 -4.76
C GLN A 223 3.77 12.04 -4.09
N VAL A 224 4.44 10.89 -4.04
CA VAL A 224 5.79 10.78 -3.47
C VAL A 224 6.80 11.55 -4.31
N LEU A 225 7.60 12.38 -3.63
CA LEU A 225 8.73 13.11 -4.21
C LEU A 225 10.03 12.35 -3.95
N GLU A 226 10.41 12.24 -2.68
CA GLU A 226 11.63 11.59 -2.23
C GLU A 226 11.55 11.29 -0.72
N LYS A 227 12.55 10.60 -0.19
CA LYS A 227 12.67 10.35 1.25
C LYS A 227 13.50 11.43 1.94
N GLU A 228 13.12 11.81 3.14
CA GLU A 228 13.99 12.50 4.09
C GLU A 228 14.74 11.44 4.92
N VAL A 229 16.04 11.64 5.14
CA VAL A 229 16.89 10.68 5.85
C VAL A 229 17.12 11.12 7.30
N TYR A 230 17.43 10.17 8.19
CA TYR A 230 17.82 10.55 9.54
C TYR A 230 19.21 11.19 9.54
N PRO A 231 19.43 12.24 10.35
CA PRO A 231 20.77 12.70 10.68
C PRO A 231 21.54 11.58 11.38
N ARG A 232 22.70 11.23 10.84
CA ARG A 232 23.60 10.19 11.36
C ARG A 232 25.03 10.68 11.44
N ASP A 233 25.82 10.11 12.34
CA ASP A 233 27.26 10.36 12.43
C ASP A 233 28.05 9.54 11.40
N GLU A 234 29.39 9.62 11.48
CA GLU A 234 30.31 8.91 10.59
C GLU A 234 30.26 7.38 10.75
N ASN A 235 29.80 6.88 11.91
CA ASN A 235 29.60 5.44 12.16
C ASN A 235 28.24 4.96 11.65
N GLY A 236 27.37 5.89 11.23
CA GLY A 236 26.00 5.61 10.83
C GLY A 236 25.01 5.55 11.99
N ASP A 237 25.39 5.97 13.20
CA ASP A 237 24.49 6.01 14.35
C ASP A 237 23.59 7.24 14.30
N LEU A 238 22.38 7.13 14.86
CA LEU A 238 21.44 8.25 14.92
C LEU A 238 21.95 9.34 15.86
N ILE A 239 21.97 10.59 15.37
CA ILE A 239 22.34 11.76 16.19
C ILE A 239 21.15 12.67 16.51
N ALA A 240 20.00 12.43 15.88
CA ALA A 240 18.76 13.17 16.13
C ALA A 240 17.53 12.26 15.92
N CYS A 241 16.46 12.53 16.65
CA CYS A 241 15.16 11.90 16.46
C CYS A 241 14.15 12.87 15.82
N ILE A 242 13.01 12.36 15.37
CA ILE A 242 11.92 13.19 14.84
C ILE A 242 11.52 14.23 15.88
N HIS A 243 11.41 15.50 15.46
CA HIS A 243 11.01 16.58 16.34
C HIS A 243 9.56 16.40 16.80
N SER A 244 9.25 16.74 18.06
CA SER A 244 7.91 16.53 18.65
C SER A 244 6.78 17.26 17.93
N LYS A 245 7.07 18.40 17.29
CA LYS A 245 6.11 19.13 16.43
C LYS A 245 5.81 18.43 15.08
N LEU A 246 6.70 17.55 14.63
CA LEU A 246 6.52 16.76 13.41
C LEU A 246 5.96 15.35 13.72
N GLN A 247 6.29 14.80 14.88
CA GLN A 247 5.80 13.49 15.30
C GLN A 247 4.27 13.41 15.21
N ASP A 248 3.77 12.34 14.60
CA ASP A 248 2.34 12.08 14.40
C ASP A 248 1.58 13.10 13.52
N CYS A 249 2.30 14.01 12.85
CA CYS A 249 1.72 15.01 11.95
C CYS A 249 1.70 14.56 10.47
N ASP A 250 1.53 13.26 10.20
CA ASP A 250 1.41 12.75 8.84
C ASP A 250 0.30 13.51 8.09
N TRP A 251 0.53 13.79 6.80
CA TRP A 251 -0.36 14.53 5.89
C TRP A 251 -0.57 16.02 6.17
N GLN A 252 -0.02 16.55 7.26
CA GLN A 252 -0.08 17.99 7.58
C GLN A 252 0.96 18.77 6.77
N GLU A 253 0.80 20.08 6.64
CA GLU A 253 1.78 20.92 5.95
C GLU A 253 3.08 21.00 6.74
N LEU A 254 4.22 20.86 6.05
CA LEU A 254 5.56 21.12 6.57
C LEU A 254 6.22 22.19 5.72
N ASN A 255 6.52 23.35 6.32
CA ASN A 255 7.06 24.51 5.63
C ASN A 255 8.59 24.62 5.82
N PRO A 256 9.30 25.26 4.87
CA PRO A 256 10.70 25.61 5.05
C PRO A 256 10.91 26.38 6.36
N GLY A 257 11.85 25.92 7.19
CA GLY A 257 12.13 26.48 8.51
C GLY A 257 11.40 25.80 9.69
N ASP A 258 10.43 24.91 9.44
CA ASP A 258 9.80 24.14 10.52
C ASP A 258 10.77 23.07 11.08
N PRO A 259 10.74 22.78 12.39
CA PRO A 259 11.65 21.82 13.00
C PRO A 259 11.25 20.37 12.68
N ILE A 260 12.20 19.59 12.16
CA ILE A 260 11.97 18.19 11.71
C ILE A 260 12.76 17.16 12.52
N PHE A 261 13.88 17.55 13.11
CA PHE A 261 14.62 16.70 14.05
C PHE A 261 15.06 17.48 15.29
N VAL A 262 15.35 16.74 16.36
CA VAL A 262 15.95 17.25 17.58
C VAL A 262 17.07 16.32 18.05
N THR A 263 18.20 16.87 18.42
CA THR A 263 19.33 16.12 19.00
C THR A 263 19.13 15.93 20.51
N PRO A 264 19.84 14.99 21.17
CA PRO A 264 19.73 14.79 22.63
C PRO A 264 20.08 16.03 23.48
N ASP A 265 20.92 16.94 22.98
CA ASP A 265 21.27 18.21 23.62
C ASP A 265 20.26 19.34 23.32
N GLY A 266 19.16 19.04 22.62
CA GLY A 266 18.05 19.96 22.38
C GLY A 266 18.23 20.88 21.18
N LYS A 267 19.22 20.62 20.31
CA LYS A 267 19.39 21.39 19.07
C LYS A 267 18.34 20.94 18.04
N GLU A 268 17.52 21.90 17.60
CA GLU A 268 16.55 21.69 16.53
C GLU A 268 17.22 21.73 15.15
N ILE A 269 16.80 20.82 14.28
CA ILE A 269 17.19 20.78 12.87
C ILE A 269 15.94 21.09 12.05
N MET A 270 16.01 22.18 11.30
CA MET A 270 14.89 22.70 10.51
C MET A 270 14.81 22.06 9.13
N TYR A 271 13.60 21.98 8.58
CA TYR A 271 13.36 21.61 7.20
C TYR A 271 13.98 22.64 6.26
N LYS A 272 14.87 22.19 5.38
CA LYS A 272 15.59 23.03 4.41
C LYS A 272 15.04 22.92 2.98
N GLY A 273 13.83 22.39 2.81
CA GLY A 273 13.20 22.32 1.50
C GLY A 273 12.89 23.70 0.93
N GLU A 274 12.64 23.75 -0.38
CA GLU A 274 12.32 25.01 -1.09
C GLU A 274 10.84 25.38 -1.02
N SER A 275 9.97 24.42 -0.72
CA SER A 275 8.51 24.58 -0.73
C SER A 275 7.85 23.77 0.38
N THR A 276 6.58 24.07 0.64
CA THR A 276 5.74 23.28 1.54
C THR A 276 5.53 21.87 0.99
N ILE A 277 5.73 20.87 1.84
CA ILE A 277 5.45 19.46 1.54
C ILE A 277 4.47 18.88 2.55
N TYR A 278 4.03 17.65 2.30
CA TYR A 278 3.19 16.89 3.21
C TYR A 278 3.93 15.59 3.60
N PRO A 279 4.45 15.48 4.83
CA PRO A 279 5.23 14.32 5.24
C PRO A 279 4.30 13.13 5.52
N THR A 280 4.79 11.91 5.24
CA THR A 280 4.09 10.66 5.54
C THR A 280 5.08 9.55 5.89
N PHE A 281 4.62 8.44 6.47
CA PHE A 281 5.47 7.43 7.10
C PHE A 281 6.45 8.07 8.09
N ILE A 282 5.98 9.07 8.85
CA ILE A 282 6.80 9.74 9.85
C ILE A 282 7.15 8.72 10.93
N ASN A 283 8.44 8.50 11.14
CA ASN A 283 8.93 7.62 12.19
C ASN A 283 8.48 6.14 12.06
N GLU A 284 8.42 5.63 10.82
CA GLU A 284 8.14 4.20 10.59
C GLU A 284 9.29 3.32 11.10
N ALA A 285 8.98 2.40 12.02
CA ALA A 285 9.96 1.53 12.67
C ALA A 285 10.80 0.72 11.66
N ALA A 286 10.18 0.19 10.61
CA ALA A 286 10.86 -0.59 9.58
C ALA A 286 11.79 0.25 8.67
N TYR A 287 11.71 1.58 8.73
CA TYR A 287 12.44 2.48 7.84
C TYR A 287 13.74 3.01 8.44
N TYR A 288 14.00 2.74 9.73
CA TYR A 288 15.27 3.03 10.38
C TYR A 288 16.46 2.35 9.68
N GLU A 289 16.36 1.05 9.36
CA GLU A 289 17.41 0.31 8.63
C GLU A 289 17.61 0.84 7.19
N LYS A 290 16.56 1.47 6.62
CA LYS A 290 16.57 2.02 5.26
C LYS A 290 17.05 3.48 5.21
N ASN A 291 17.47 3.99 6.36
CA ASN A 291 17.78 5.40 6.62
C ASN A 291 16.73 6.34 6.03
N HIS A 292 15.48 6.18 6.49
CA HIS A 292 14.33 6.90 5.97
C HIS A 292 13.47 7.35 7.15
N ALA A 293 13.46 8.66 7.40
CA ALA A 293 12.79 9.29 8.52
C ALA A 293 11.30 9.57 8.24
N PHE A 294 11.02 10.13 7.07
CA PHE A 294 9.68 10.31 6.53
C PHE A 294 9.76 10.47 5.01
N THR A 295 8.64 10.30 4.33
CA THR A 295 8.50 10.48 2.88
C THR A 295 7.95 11.88 2.61
N LYS A 296 8.59 12.62 1.71
CA LYS A 296 8.09 13.93 1.26
C LYS A 296 7.12 13.71 0.12
N THR A 297 5.96 14.38 0.20
CA THR A 297 4.92 14.29 -0.83
C THR A 297 4.41 15.66 -1.22
N GLN A 298 3.84 15.74 -2.42
CA GLN A 298 3.06 16.89 -2.88
C GLN A 298 1.61 16.49 -3.09
N LYS A 299 0.68 17.43 -2.86
CA LYS A 299 -0.74 17.21 -3.11
C LYS A 299 -1.02 17.31 -4.61
N VAL A 300 -1.75 16.33 -5.14
CA VAL A 300 -2.21 16.30 -6.54
C VAL A 300 -3.68 15.92 -6.61
N THR A 301 -4.34 16.26 -7.70
CA THR A 301 -5.70 15.80 -7.99
C THR A 301 -5.65 14.78 -9.13
N LEU A 302 -6.13 13.57 -8.87
CA LEU A 302 -6.31 12.54 -9.89
C LEU A 302 -7.73 12.63 -10.43
N GLN A 303 -7.88 12.41 -11.73
CA GLN A 303 -9.16 12.42 -12.42
C GLN A 303 -9.37 11.08 -13.09
N ALA A 304 -10.57 10.51 -12.96
CA ALA A 304 -10.97 9.32 -13.68
C ALA A 304 -12.11 9.61 -14.65
N GLN A 305 -12.01 9.05 -15.85
CA GLN A 305 -13.08 9.12 -16.85
C GLN A 305 -14.23 8.16 -16.50
N THR A 306 -15.34 8.24 -17.23
CA THR A 306 -16.49 7.32 -17.02
C THR A 306 -16.05 5.87 -17.07
N LEU A 307 -16.38 5.11 -16.02
CA LEU A 307 -16.06 3.69 -15.91
C LEU A 307 -17.34 2.85 -16.01
N ARG A 308 -17.28 1.79 -16.83
CA ARG A 308 -18.33 0.77 -16.93
C ARG A 308 -17.72 -0.58 -17.30
N CYS A 309 -18.34 -1.66 -16.83
CA CYS A 309 -17.98 -2.99 -17.25
C CYS A 309 -18.42 -3.24 -18.71
N SER A 310 -17.53 -3.76 -19.55
CA SER A 310 -17.91 -4.38 -20.82
C SER A 310 -18.53 -5.74 -20.49
N SER A 311 -19.85 -5.80 -20.38
CA SER A 311 -20.55 -7.07 -20.16
C SER A 311 -20.14 -8.10 -21.22
N ILE A 312 -19.93 -9.35 -20.80
CA ILE A 312 -19.87 -10.51 -21.70
C ILE A 312 -21.20 -10.51 -22.46
N GLN A 313 -21.18 -10.39 -23.78
CA GLN A 313 -22.36 -10.68 -24.59
C GLN A 313 -22.76 -12.12 -24.24
N GLN A 314 -23.92 -12.29 -23.59
CA GLN A 314 -24.55 -13.60 -23.45
C GLN A 314 -24.83 -14.20 -24.83
#